data_AF-A0A4P9W967-F1
#
_entry.id   AF-A0A4P9W967-F1
#
_cell.length_a   1.000
_cell.length_b   1.000
_cell.length_c   1.000
_cell.angle_alpha   90.00
_cell.angle_beta   90.00
_cell.angle_gamma   90.00
#
_symmetry.space_group_name_H-M   'P 1'
#
loop_
_entity.id
_entity.type
_entity.pdbx_description
1 polymer ?
#
loop_
_entity_poly.entity_id
_entity_poly.type
_entity_poly.pdbx_seq_one_letter_code
_entity_poly.pdbx_strand_id
1 'polypeptide(L)'
;MATRSRTLLFLQYRNSFARVGGPRQPRPPGIDTSERAGLIANDINQNAETVVEMSVLPPKWVDIVDEVSSAFAYLPGHLTELEGIHKKHLLPGFDDHLAEEQVIERLTDSITSMFRDCERKIKRVHSETRSASGTKQSQILSKNIQVSLATKLQDLSNIFRKSQSSYLNKLRGRETRSKDMFALEGGQVESPEDEALDAVFTDAQLQLVQNNERAITEREKEINEIVKSLLGVADIFKELQTMVIDQGTVLDRIDYNIEQTNVHMEEAHKELVQGSKYQSKAMGKYCIILLCVFVFLCLLVLIFKKK
;
A
#
# COMPACT_ATOMS: atom_id res chain seq x y z
N MET A 1 -8.44 0.49 29.51
CA MET A 1 -8.60 1.95 29.31
C MET A 1 -10.04 2.20 28.86
N ALA A 2 -10.77 3.10 29.54
CA ALA A 2 -12.13 3.46 29.15
C ALA A 2 -12.09 4.64 28.17
N THR A 3 -12.82 4.54 27.05
CA THR A 3 -12.95 5.63 26.06
C THR A 3 -14.36 6.22 26.11
N ARG A 4 -14.49 7.53 25.89
CA ARG A 4 -15.79 8.23 25.81
C ARG A 4 -15.85 9.08 24.55
N SER A 5 -16.80 8.78 23.66
CA SER A 5 -17.04 9.59 22.48
C SER A 5 -17.66 10.95 22.86
N ARG A 6 -17.06 12.05 22.38
CA ARG A 6 -17.58 13.42 22.53
C ARG A 6 -18.16 13.98 21.24
N THR A 7 -18.31 13.15 20.20
CA THR A 7 -18.73 13.59 18.87
C THR A 7 -20.10 14.26 18.89
N LEU A 8 -21.06 13.73 19.65
CA LEU A 8 -22.41 14.33 19.77
C LEU A 8 -22.38 15.71 20.42
N LEU A 9 -21.59 15.87 21.49
CA LEU A 9 -21.41 17.16 22.16
C LEU A 9 -20.75 18.18 21.22
N PHE A 10 -19.76 17.74 20.45
CA PHE A 10 -19.11 18.57 19.42
C PHE A 10 -20.10 19.00 18.33
N LEU A 11 -20.89 18.08 17.79
CA LEU A 11 -21.90 18.39 16.77
C LEU A 11 -22.96 19.36 17.29
N GLN A 12 -23.36 19.22 18.56
CA GLN A 12 -24.28 20.14 19.23
C GLN A 12 -23.70 21.56 19.27
N TYR A 13 -22.44 21.72 19.70
CA TYR A 13 -21.77 23.01 19.68
C TYR A 13 -21.66 23.57 18.26
N ARG A 14 -21.15 22.79 17.30
CA ARG A 14 -21.01 23.22 15.90
C ARG A 14 -22.34 23.75 15.32
N ASN A 15 -23.42 23.00 15.50
CA ASN A 15 -24.73 23.36 14.95
C ASN A 15 -25.36 24.55 15.72
N SER A 16 -25.03 24.73 17.00
CA SER A 16 -25.50 25.87 17.79
C SER A 16 -24.76 27.18 17.44
N PHE A 17 -23.46 27.14 17.16
CA PHE A 17 -22.69 28.30 16.71
C PHE A 17 -23.03 28.72 15.26
N ALA A 18 -23.37 27.77 14.39
CA ALA A 18 -23.79 28.07 13.01
C ALA A 18 -25.14 28.80 12.92
N ARG A 19 -25.99 28.74 13.96
CA ARG A 19 -27.29 29.42 14.00
C ARG A 19 -27.27 30.82 14.60
N VAL A 20 -26.12 31.35 15.01
CA VAL A 20 -25.99 32.77 15.39
C VAL A 20 -25.74 33.65 14.15
N GLY A 21 -26.57 33.44 13.12
CA GLY A 21 -26.78 34.38 12.03
C GLY A 21 -28.05 35.18 12.35
N GLY A 22 -28.02 36.00 13.40
CA GLY A 22 -29.11 36.93 13.70
C GLY A 22 -29.30 37.94 12.56
N PRO A 23 -30.48 38.57 12.44
CA PRO A 23 -30.75 39.53 11.39
C PRO A 23 -29.68 40.62 11.41
N ARG A 24 -29.07 40.82 10.25
CA ARG A 24 -27.94 41.71 9.98
C ARG A 24 -28.28 43.12 10.46
N GLN A 25 -27.85 43.49 11.67
CA GLN A 25 -27.91 44.89 12.10
C GLN A 25 -26.98 45.72 11.19
N PRO A 26 -27.39 46.92 10.73
CA PRO A 26 -26.49 47.81 10.00
C PRO A 26 -25.37 48.23 10.94
N ARG A 27 -24.13 47.86 10.60
CA ARG A 27 -22.94 48.09 11.44
C ARG A 27 -22.28 49.43 11.05
N PRO A 28 -21.73 50.21 12.00
CA PRO A 28 -21.03 51.44 11.70
C PRO A 28 -19.76 51.18 10.86
N PRO A 29 -19.35 52.11 9.99
CA PRO A 29 -18.18 51.93 9.14
C PRO A 29 -16.90 51.95 10.00
N GLY A 30 -16.06 50.90 9.89
CA GLY A 30 -14.68 50.94 10.42
C GLY A 30 -14.16 49.75 11.24
N ILE A 31 -14.85 48.60 11.31
CA ILE A 31 -14.31 47.40 11.97
C ILE A 31 -13.74 46.44 10.93
N ASP A 32 -12.42 46.29 10.95
CA ASP A 32 -11.62 45.42 10.10
C ASP A 32 -11.96 43.94 10.36
N THR A 33 -12.45 43.22 9.35
CA THR A 33 -12.93 41.83 9.45
C THR A 33 -11.85 40.79 9.12
N SER A 34 -10.59 41.20 9.04
CA SER A 34 -9.46 40.36 8.64
C SER A 34 -9.31 39.07 9.47
N GLU A 35 -9.53 39.12 10.80
CA GLU A 35 -9.36 37.95 11.68
C GLU A 35 -10.43 36.86 11.46
N ARG A 36 -11.54 37.17 10.78
CA ARG A 36 -12.58 36.19 10.43
C ARG A 36 -12.54 35.78 8.96
N ALA A 37 -11.67 36.40 8.16
CA ALA A 37 -11.56 36.19 6.72
C ALA A 37 -10.48 35.16 6.31
N GLY A 38 -9.63 34.73 7.24
CA GLY A 38 -8.38 34.03 6.93
C GLY A 38 -8.41 32.54 6.56
N LEU A 39 -9.57 31.92 6.34
CA LEU A 39 -9.63 30.50 5.88
C LEU A 39 -10.71 30.21 4.82
N ILE A 40 -11.49 31.22 4.39
CA ILE A 40 -12.59 31.04 3.41
C ILE A 40 -12.46 32.00 2.21
N ALA A 41 -11.54 32.98 2.26
CA ALA A 41 -11.49 34.07 1.31
C ALA A 41 -10.54 33.88 0.12
N ASN A 42 -10.31 32.65 -0.36
CA ASN A 42 -9.60 32.46 -1.63
C ASN A 42 -10.45 31.90 -2.77
N ASP A 43 -11.77 31.73 -2.60
CA ASP A 43 -12.60 31.32 -3.74
C ASP A 43 -14.10 31.66 -3.60
N ILE A 44 -14.44 32.95 -3.48
CA ILE A 44 -15.84 33.37 -3.57
C ILE A 44 -15.95 34.62 -4.43
N ASN A 45 -15.82 34.44 -5.74
CA ASN A 45 -16.54 35.29 -6.68
C ASN A 45 -18.03 34.97 -6.52
N GLN A 46 -18.81 36.03 -6.36
CA GLN A 46 -20.18 36.02 -5.85
C GLN A 46 -21.17 35.35 -6.82
N ASN A 47 -22.16 34.66 -6.25
CA ASN A 47 -23.41 34.14 -6.83
C ASN A 47 -23.45 32.63 -7.15
N ALA A 48 -23.48 31.80 -6.11
CA ALA A 48 -24.29 30.57 -6.11
C ALA A 48 -24.55 30.11 -4.67
N GLU A 49 -25.83 30.08 -4.33
CA GLU A 49 -26.39 29.49 -3.13
C GLU A 49 -26.27 27.96 -3.19
N THR A 50 -25.08 27.44 -2.96
CA THR A 50 -24.77 26.07 -2.49
C THR A 50 -23.26 26.05 -2.30
N VAL A 51 -22.79 25.97 -1.05
CA VAL A 51 -21.40 25.58 -0.79
C VAL A 51 -21.29 24.11 -1.18
N VAL A 52 -21.12 23.86 -2.48
CA VAL A 52 -20.61 22.58 -2.97
C VAL A 52 -19.17 22.60 -2.51
N GLU A 53 -18.88 21.82 -1.47
CA GLU A 53 -17.53 21.41 -1.11
C GLU A 53 -16.88 20.93 -2.41
N MET A 54 -16.01 21.75 -3.00
CA MET A 54 -15.26 21.35 -4.18
C MET A 54 -14.38 20.20 -3.71
N SER A 55 -14.86 18.98 -3.93
CA SER A 55 -14.15 17.76 -3.57
C SER A 55 -12.82 17.81 -4.29
N VAL A 56 -11.76 18.12 -3.56
CA VAL A 56 -10.40 18.06 -4.09
C VAL A 56 -10.22 16.63 -4.59
N LEU A 57 -10.12 16.49 -5.91
CA LEU A 57 -10.00 15.18 -6.54
C LEU A 57 -8.79 14.47 -5.94
N PRO A 58 -8.96 13.21 -5.47
CA PRO A 58 -7.85 12.40 -5.02
C PRO A 58 -6.76 12.36 -6.08
N PRO A 59 -5.47 12.35 -5.68
CA PRO A 59 -4.38 12.18 -6.63
C PRO A 59 -4.55 10.91 -7.47
N LYS A 60 -4.13 10.94 -8.74
CA LYS A 60 -4.26 9.80 -9.66
C LYS A 60 -3.64 8.49 -9.16
N TRP A 61 -2.61 8.57 -8.31
CA TRP A 61 -2.00 7.38 -7.71
C TRP A 61 -2.94 6.67 -6.71
N VAL A 62 -3.98 7.34 -6.21
CA VAL A 62 -5.02 6.74 -5.35
C VAL A 62 -5.81 5.68 -6.12
N ASP A 63 -6.12 5.91 -7.40
CA ASP A 63 -6.78 4.91 -8.24
C ASP A 63 -5.95 3.63 -8.36
N ILE A 64 -4.63 3.76 -8.48
CA ILE A 64 -3.69 2.62 -8.52
C ILE A 64 -3.70 1.87 -7.18
N VAL A 65 -3.79 2.59 -6.06
CA VAL A 65 -3.88 1.99 -4.72
C VAL A 65 -5.18 1.21 -4.56
N ASP A 66 -6.29 1.71 -5.09
CA ASP A 66 -7.59 1.03 -5.06
C ASP A 66 -7.56 -0.23 -5.94
N GLU A 67 -6.93 -0.17 -7.12
CA GLU A 67 -6.74 -1.34 -7.97
C GLU A 67 -5.91 -2.44 -7.28
N VAL A 68 -4.80 -2.07 -6.62
CA VAL A 68 -3.96 -3.02 -5.87
C VAL A 68 -4.73 -3.58 -4.67
N SER A 69 -5.49 -2.74 -3.97
CA SER A 69 -6.30 -3.15 -2.83
C SER A 69 -7.42 -4.12 -3.24
N SER A 70 -8.01 -3.90 -4.41
CA SER A 70 -8.96 -4.82 -5.03
C SER A 70 -8.30 -6.16 -5.36
N ALA A 71 -7.11 -6.16 -5.97
CA ALA A 71 -6.35 -7.39 -6.22
C ALA A 71 -6.04 -8.17 -4.93
N PHE A 72 -5.71 -7.48 -3.84
CA PHE A 72 -5.48 -8.09 -2.52
C PHE A 72 -6.75 -8.69 -1.90
N ALA A 73 -7.95 -8.27 -2.31
CA ALA A 73 -9.19 -8.90 -1.84
C ALA A 73 -9.39 -10.28 -2.47
N TYR A 74 -8.99 -10.47 -3.73
CA TYR A 74 -9.16 -11.74 -4.45
C TYR A 74 -8.00 -12.73 -4.26
N LEU A 75 -6.78 -12.24 -4.07
CA LEU A 75 -5.57 -13.07 -3.97
C LEU A 75 -5.64 -14.12 -2.84
N PRO A 76 -6.12 -13.81 -1.61
CA PRO A 76 -6.28 -14.81 -0.56
C PRO A 76 -7.24 -15.94 -0.95
N GLY A 77 -8.32 -15.64 -1.69
CA GLY A 77 -9.24 -16.64 -2.20
C GLY A 77 -8.55 -17.64 -3.12
N HIS A 78 -7.76 -17.15 -4.07
CA HIS A 78 -6.99 -17.98 -5.00
C HIS A 78 -5.94 -18.82 -4.27
N LEU A 79 -5.30 -18.29 -3.22
CA LEU A 79 -4.36 -19.05 -2.38
C LEU A 79 -5.05 -20.19 -1.64
N THR A 80 -6.25 -19.96 -1.09
CA THR A 80 -7.01 -21.01 -0.38
C THR A 80 -7.53 -22.07 -1.33
N GLU A 81 -7.95 -21.69 -2.54
CA GLU A 81 -8.36 -22.61 -3.59
C GLU A 81 -7.18 -23.49 -4.03
N LEU A 82 -6.02 -22.88 -4.29
CA LEU A 82 -4.79 -23.60 -4.63
C LEU A 82 -4.39 -24.60 -3.54
N GLU A 83 -4.46 -24.20 -2.27
CA GLU A 83 -4.17 -25.10 -1.15
C GLU A 83 -5.16 -26.28 -1.09
N GLY A 84 -6.44 -26.04 -1.40
CA GLY A 84 -7.47 -27.08 -1.49
C GLY A 84 -7.17 -28.09 -2.59
N ILE A 85 -6.78 -27.63 -3.78
CA ILE A 85 -6.44 -28.49 -4.91
C ILE A 85 -5.13 -29.24 -4.65
N HIS A 86 -4.10 -28.59 -4.09
CA HIS A 86 -2.87 -29.26 -3.65
C HIS A 86 -3.17 -30.41 -2.69
N LYS A 87 -4.08 -30.21 -1.71
CA LYS A 87 -4.48 -31.28 -0.79
C LYS A 87 -5.20 -32.41 -1.52
N LYS A 88 -6.08 -32.10 -2.47
CA LYS A 88 -6.79 -33.10 -3.28
C LYS A 88 -5.83 -33.93 -4.13
N HIS A 89 -4.91 -33.28 -4.84
CA HIS A 89 -3.90 -33.92 -5.68
C HIS A 89 -2.94 -34.83 -4.89
N LEU A 90 -2.68 -34.49 -3.62
CA LEU A 90 -1.87 -35.32 -2.73
C LEU A 90 -2.59 -36.58 -2.21
N LEU A 91 -3.93 -36.67 -2.32
CA LEU A 91 -4.66 -37.85 -1.85
C LEU A 91 -4.40 -39.04 -2.80
N PRO A 92 -4.19 -40.26 -2.27
CA PRO A 92 -4.13 -41.47 -3.09
C PRO A 92 -5.49 -41.72 -3.75
N GLY A 93 -5.66 -41.26 -4.98
CA GLY A 93 -6.82 -41.57 -5.84
C GLY A 93 -6.40 -42.48 -6.99
N PHE A 94 -7.33 -43.32 -7.46
CA PHE A 94 -7.19 -44.06 -8.72
C PHE A 94 -7.64 -43.22 -9.94
N ASP A 95 -7.81 -41.91 -9.76
CA ASP A 95 -8.37 -40.99 -10.75
C ASP A 95 -7.24 -40.29 -11.54
N ASP A 96 -7.55 -39.87 -12.76
CA ASP A 96 -6.57 -39.23 -13.66
C ASP A 96 -6.24 -37.82 -13.15
N HIS A 97 -5.08 -37.66 -12.53
CA HIS A 97 -4.65 -36.40 -11.88
C HIS A 97 -4.35 -35.27 -12.89
N LEU A 98 -4.32 -35.57 -14.19
CA LEU A 98 -4.04 -34.61 -15.26
C LEU A 98 -4.93 -33.36 -15.21
N ALA A 99 -6.21 -33.52 -14.85
CA ALA A 99 -7.14 -32.40 -14.72
C ALA A 99 -6.78 -31.47 -13.55
N GLU A 100 -6.30 -32.04 -12.44
CA GLU A 100 -5.92 -31.30 -11.24
C GLU A 100 -4.59 -30.58 -11.46
N GLU A 101 -3.62 -31.24 -12.10
CA GLU A 101 -2.33 -30.68 -12.51
C GLU A 101 -2.51 -29.44 -13.39
N GLN A 102 -3.38 -29.50 -14.42
CA GLN A 102 -3.66 -28.35 -15.27
C GLN A 102 -4.29 -27.18 -14.50
N VAL A 103 -5.14 -27.45 -13.51
CA VAL A 103 -5.73 -26.38 -12.69
C VAL A 103 -4.69 -25.79 -11.75
N ILE A 104 -3.82 -26.61 -11.15
CA ILE A 104 -2.71 -26.16 -10.31
C ILE A 104 -1.79 -25.24 -11.10
N GLU A 105 -1.40 -25.62 -12.32
CA GLU A 105 -0.53 -24.82 -13.19
C GLU A 105 -1.18 -23.47 -13.53
N ARG A 106 -2.42 -23.48 -14.03
CA ARG A 106 -3.17 -22.25 -14.37
C ARG A 106 -3.33 -21.31 -13.18
N LEU A 107 -3.67 -21.86 -12.02
CA LEU A 107 -3.89 -21.07 -10.81
C LEU A 107 -2.57 -20.51 -10.27
N THR A 108 -1.50 -21.30 -10.32
CA THR A 108 -0.14 -20.89 -9.94
C THR A 108 0.38 -19.76 -10.83
N ASP A 109 0.16 -19.86 -12.15
CA ASP A 109 0.51 -18.80 -13.10
C ASP A 109 -0.32 -17.54 -12.89
N SER A 110 -1.62 -17.68 -12.66
CA SER A 110 -2.51 -16.56 -12.36
C SER A 110 -2.07 -15.81 -11.09
N ILE A 111 -1.81 -16.54 -10.01
CA ILE A 111 -1.31 -15.98 -8.74
C ILE A 111 0.04 -15.28 -8.96
N THR A 112 0.95 -15.90 -9.70
CA THR A 112 2.28 -15.32 -10.00
C THR A 112 2.13 -14.04 -10.82
N SER A 113 1.23 -14.01 -11.81
CA SER A 113 0.92 -12.82 -12.60
C SER A 113 0.32 -11.71 -11.72
N MET A 114 -0.62 -12.05 -10.83
CA MET A 114 -1.20 -11.08 -9.90
C MET A 114 -0.13 -10.47 -8.98
N PHE A 115 0.81 -11.27 -8.48
CA PHE A 115 1.95 -10.76 -7.68
C PHE A 115 2.79 -9.77 -8.48
N ARG A 116 3.15 -10.10 -9.73
CA ARG A 116 3.92 -9.20 -10.62
C ARG A 116 3.15 -7.93 -10.97
N ASP A 117 1.85 -8.04 -11.19
CA ASP A 117 1.00 -6.89 -11.51
C ASP A 117 0.88 -5.95 -10.31
N CYS A 118 0.69 -6.49 -9.11
CA CYS A 118 0.68 -5.69 -7.89
C CYS A 118 2.04 -5.01 -7.65
N GLU A 119 3.14 -5.73 -7.83
CA GLU A 119 4.50 -5.20 -7.69
C GLU A 119 4.78 -4.06 -8.67
N ARG A 120 4.45 -4.23 -9.96
CA ARG A 120 4.54 -3.16 -10.97
C ARG A 120 3.68 -1.95 -10.63
N LYS A 121 2.44 -2.15 -10.17
CA LYS A 121 1.54 -1.06 -9.76
C LYS A 121 2.07 -0.31 -8.54
N ILE A 122 2.57 -1.01 -7.53
CA ILE A 122 3.18 -0.41 -6.33
C ILE A 122 4.42 0.43 -6.71
N LYS A 123 5.27 -0.05 -7.62
CA LYS A 123 6.40 0.74 -8.13
C LYS A 123 5.94 1.98 -8.93
N ARG A 124 4.84 1.87 -9.67
CA ARG A 124 4.26 2.99 -10.44
C ARG A 124 3.71 4.10 -9.53
N VAL A 125 3.13 3.78 -8.38
CA VAL A 125 2.70 4.79 -7.38
C VAL A 125 3.87 5.71 -7.01
N HIS A 126 5.08 5.16 -6.86
CA HIS A 126 6.28 5.93 -6.55
C HIS A 126 6.69 6.89 -7.68
N SER A 127 6.67 6.44 -8.93
CA SER A 127 7.06 7.26 -10.07
C SER A 127 6.07 8.39 -10.33
N GLU A 128 4.76 8.11 -10.26
CA GLU A 128 3.72 9.13 -10.43
C GLU A 128 3.76 10.22 -9.36
N THR A 129 4.15 9.85 -8.14
CA THR A 129 4.30 10.79 -7.02
C THR A 129 5.53 11.69 -7.16
N ARG A 130 6.62 11.20 -7.77
CA ARG A 130 7.81 12.03 -8.06
C ARG A 130 7.60 12.97 -9.24
N SER A 131 6.85 12.53 -10.26
CA SER A 131 6.59 13.32 -11.47
C SER A 131 5.52 14.38 -11.26
N ALA A 132 4.54 14.13 -10.39
CA ALA A 132 3.68 15.19 -9.90
C ALA A 132 4.51 16.15 -9.05
N SER A 133 4.51 17.44 -9.38
CA SER A 133 5.01 18.52 -8.49
C SER A 133 4.08 18.65 -7.28
N GLY A 134 3.95 17.57 -6.51
CA GLY A 134 3.06 17.45 -5.38
C GLY A 134 3.70 18.07 -4.14
N THR A 135 2.87 18.65 -3.28
CA THR A 135 3.24 19.10 -1.95
C THR A 135 4.05 18.03 -1.23
N LYS A 136 5.07 18.41 -0.43
CA LYS A 136 5.88 17.48 0.39
C LYS A 136 5.02 16.45 1.15
N GLN A 137 3.85 16.87 1.63
CA GLN A 137 2.86 16.00 2.28
C GLN A 137 2.35 14.86 1.39
N SER A 138 2.04 15.12 0.12
CA SER A 138 1.60 14.08 -0.83
C SER A 138 2.70 13.04 -1.08
N GLN A 139 3.97 13.46 -1.06
CA GLN A 139 5.10 12.54 -1.22
C GLN A 139 5.24 11.61 -0.01
N ILE A 140 5.08 12.15 1.20
CA ILE A 140 5.10 11.38 2.45
C ILE A 140 3.95 10.38 2.48
N LEU A 141 2.73 10.81 2.16
CA LEU A 141 1.54 9.95 2.15
C LEU A 141 1.68 8.78 1.16
N SER A 142 2.10 9.07 -0.06
CA SER A 142 2.35 8.04 -1.07
C SER A 142 3.44 7.07 -0.65
N LYS A 143 4.56 7.56 -0.09
CA LYS A 143 5.64 6.70 0.44
C LYS A 143 5.11 5.77 1.54
N ASN A 144 4.31 6.29 2.47
CA ASN A 144 3.71 5.48 3.55
C ASN A 144 2.78 4.39 3.00
N ILE A 145 1.92 4.75 2.04
CA ILE A 145 0.98 3.82 1.42
C ILE A 145 1.73 2.75 0.61
N GLN A 146 2.75 3.15 -0.15
CA GLN A 146 3.60 2.24 -0.92
C GLN A 146 4.18 1.13 -0.04
N VAL A 147 4.72 1.48 1.13
CA VAL A 147 5.27 0.44 2.03
C VAL A 147 4.20 -0.34 2.76
N SER A 148 3.07 0.27 3.14
CA SER A 148 1.95 -0.52 3.65
C SER A 148 1.50 -1.59 2.66
N LEU A 149 1.37 -1.23 1.37
CA LEU A 149 1.02 -2.16 0.30
C LEU A 149 2.12 -3.20 0.06
N ALA A 150 3.39 -2.80 0.06
CA ALA A 150 4.52 -3.71 -0.12
C ALA A 150 4.61 -4.73 1.02
N THR A 151 4.41 -4.32 2.27
CA THR A 151 4.37 -5.23 3.42
C THR A 151 3.21 -6.23 3.30
N LYS A 152 2.00 -5.79 2.94
CA LYS A 152 0.86 -6.70 2.71
C LYS A 152 1.15 -7.70 1.58
N LEU A 153 1.74 -7.24 0.48
CA LEU A 153 2.12 -8.10 -0.65
C LEU A 153 3.18 -9.12 -0.24
N GLN A 154 4.14 -8.71 0.59
CA GLN A 154 5.18 -9.58 1.14
C GLN A 154 4.60 -10.66 2.05
N ASP A 155 3.62 -10.32 2.89
CA ASP A 155 2.93 -11.29 3.75
C ASP A 155 2.18 -12.35 2.92
N LEU A 156 1.45 -11.94 1.88
CA LEU A 156 0.76 -12.85 0.97
C LEU A 156 1.74 -13.72 0.17
N SER A 157 2.86 -13.15 -0.29
CA SER A 157 3.94 -13.89 -0.95
C SER A 157 4.56 -14.94 -0.02
N ASN A 158 4.77 -14.60 1.26
CA ASN A 158 5.26 -15.57 2.25
C ASN A 158 4.29 -16.73 2.47
N ILE A 159 2.98 -16.47 2.51
CA ILE A 159 1.95 -17.51 2.62
C ILE A 159 1.99 -18.42 1.38
N PHE A 160 2.03 -17.85 0.17
CA PHE A 160 2.13 -18.61 -1.07
C PHE A 160 3.39 -19.50 -1.11
N ARG A 161 4.57 -18.94 -0.82
CA ARG A 161 5.84 -19.68 -0.84
C ARG A 161 5.85 -20.82 0.18
N LYS A 162 5.31 -20.60 1.39
CA LYS A 162 5.17 -21.66 2.40
C LYS A 162 4.23 -22.76 1.94
N SER A 163 3.10 -22.41 1.33
CA SER A 163 2.15 -23.38 0.76
C SER A 163 2.80 -24.21 -0.34
N GLN A 164 3.45 -23.57 -1.31
CA GLN A 164 4.18 -24.24 -2.41
C GLN A 164 5.34 -25.10 -1.92
N SER A 165 6.13 -24.62 -0.95
CA SER A 165 7.23 -25.41 -0.35
C SER A 165 6.70 -26.62 0.41
N SER A 166 5.59 -26.48 1.15
CA SER A 166 4.94 -27.61 1.82
C SER A 166 4.43 -28.66 0.82
N TYR A 167 3.84 -28.21 -0.29
CA TYR A 167 3.37 -29.06 -1.37
C TYR A 167 4.54 -29.83 -2.04
N LEU A 168 5.61 -29.12 -2.43
CA LEU A 168 6.82 -29.74 -3.00
C LEU A 168 7.46 -30.77 -2.06
N ASN A 169 7.58 -30.47 -0.77
CA ASN A 169 8.16 -31.40 0.21
C ASN A 169 7.33 -32.68 0.34
N LYS A 170 5.98 -32.58 0.28
CA LYS A 170 5.09 -33.74 0.33
C LYS A 170 5.16 -34.57 -0.95
N LEU A 171 5.32 -33.93 -2.11
CA LEU A 171 5.46 -34.60 -3.40
C LEU A 171 6.77 -35.41 -3.46
N ARG A 172 7.90 -34.80 -3.07
CA ARG A 172 9.21 -35.46 -2.99
C ARG A 172 9.28 -36.56 -1.92
N GLY A 173 8.66 -36.35 -0.77
CA GLY A 173 8.62 -37.35 0.31
C GLY A 173 7.84 -38.62 -0.05
N ARG A 174 6.91 -38.54 -1.01
CA ARG A 174 6.22 -39.72 -1.55
C ARG A 174 7.09 -40.46 -2.58
N GLU A 175 7.85 -39.73 -3.39
CA GLU A 175 8.76 -40.29 -4.38
C GLU A 175 9.88 -41.13 -3.73
N THR A 176 10.55 -40.59 -2.71
CA THR A 176 11.61 -41.33 -2.00
C THR A 176 11.08 -42.60 -1.35
N ARG A 177 9.90 -42.53 -0.72
CA ARG A 177 9.26 -43.70 -0.09
C ARG A 177 8.76 -44.72 -1.12
N SER A 178 8.28 -44.27 -2.29
CA SER A 178 7.94 -45.16 -3.39
C SER A 178 9.19 -45.85 -3.94
N LYS A 179 10.26 -45.10 -4.17
CA LYS A 179 11.54 -45.62 -4.66
C LYS A 179 12.17 -46.62 -3.68
N ASP A 180 12.14 -46.34 -2.38
CA ASP A 180 12.64 -47.24 -1.33
C ASP A 180 11.78 -48.52 -1.19
N MET A 181 10.46 -48.44 -1.36
CA MET A 181 9.59 -49.61 -1.29
C MET A 181 9.83 -50.56 -2.47
N PHE A 182 10.05 -50.02 -3.68
CA PHE A 182 10.45 -50.82 -4.84
C PHE A 182 11.90 -51.29 -4.77
N ALA A 183 12.81 -50.54 -4.14
CA ALA A 183 14.19 -50.98 -3.89
C ALA A 183 14.29 -52.08 -2.81
N LEU A 184 13.30 -52.20 -1.93
CA LEU A 184 13.17 -53.34 -1.01
C LEU A 184 12.51 -54.57 -1.65
N GLU A 185 11.59 -54.37 -2.60
CA GLU A 185 10.86 -55.46 -3.27
C GLU A 185 11.63 -56.04 -4.47
N GLY A 186 12.44 -55.21 -5.15
CA GLY A 186 13.53 -55.64 -6.03
C GLY A 186 14.79 -55.83 -5.20
N GLY A 187 14.89 -56.98 -4.54
CA GLY A 187 15.88 -57.28 -3.50
C GLY A 187 17.31 -56.81 -3.79
N GLN A 188 18.05 -56.59 -2.70
CA GLN A 188 19.50 -56.43 -2.70
C GLN A 188 20.14 -57.50 -3.60
N VAL A 189 20.47 -57.13 -4.83
CA VAL A 189 21.56 -57.77 -5.54
C VAL A 189 22.79 -57.08 -5.00
N GLU A 190 23.28 -57.59 -3.87
CA GLU A 190 24.71 -57.49 -3.58
C GLU A 190 25.46 -57.83 -4.87
N SER A 191 26.44 -57.02 -5.21
CA SER A 191 27.41 -57.35 -6.24
C SER A 191 28.23 -58.54 -5.75
N PRO A 192 28.18 -59.71 -6.42
CA PRO A 192 29.38 -60.49 -6.64
C PRO A 192 29.81 -60.29 -8.09
N GLU A 193 31.11 -60.11 -8.22
CA GLU A 193 31.86 -60.01 -9.46
C GLU A 193 31.49 -61.13 -10.45
N ASP A 194 31.42 -60.76 -11.74
CA ASP A 194 31.49 -61.61 -12.92
C ASP A 194 30.87 -63.02 -12.85
N GLU A 195 29.62 -63.18 -13.29
CA GLU A 195 29.24 -64.26 -14.21
C GLU A 195 27.84 -64.03 -14.79
N ALA A 196 27.70 -64.38 -16.07
CA ALA A 196 26.52 -64.16 -16.91
C ALA A 196 25.20 -64.61 -16.26
N LEU A 197 24.45 -63.66 -15.72
CA LEU A 197 23.03 -63.82 -15.42
C LEU A 197 22.27 -62.82 -16.29
N ASP A 198 21.91 -63.31 -17.48
CA ASP A 198 20.75 -62.87 -18.25
C ASP A 198 19.51 -63.02 -17.35
N ALA A 199 19.35 -62.09 -16.41
CA ALA A 199 18.13 -61.92 -15.65
C ALA A 199 17.10 -61.45 -16.67
N VAL A 200 16.44 -62.42 -17.31
CA VAL A 200 15.26 -62.25 -18.13
C VAL A 200 14.21 -61.56 -17.28
N PHE A 201 14.25 -60.24 -17.22
CA PHE A 201 13.12 -59.43 -16.82
C PHE A 201 11.98 -59.88 -17.74
N THR A 202 10.92 -60.41 -17.16
CA THR A 202 9.73 -60.77 -17.94
C THR A 202 9.27 -59.51 -18.68
N ASP A 203 8.77 -59.62 -19.92
CA ASP A 203 8.30 -58.44 -20.68
C ASP A 203 7.32 -57.56 -19.86
N ALA A 204 6.54 -58.17 -18.96
CA ALA A 204 5.68 -57.49 -18.01
C ALA A 204 6.44 -56.66 -16.95
N GLN A 205 7.59 -57.14 -16.47
CA GLN A 205 8.45 -56.45 -15.51
C GLN A 205 9.22 -55.31 -16.18
N LEU A 206 9.66 -55.50 -17.43
CA LEU A 206 10.29 -54.44 -18.23
C LEU A 206 9.28 -53.31 -18.57
N GLN A 207 8.04 -53.68 -18.94
CA GLN A 207 6.96 -52.72 -19.14
C GLN A 207 6.60 -51.96 -17.85
N LEU A 208 6.61 -52.62 -16.69
CA LEU A 208 6.39 -51.98 -15.41
C LEU A 208 7.47 -50.95 -15.08
N VAL A 209 8.75 -51.30 -15.31
CA VAL A 209 9.89 -50.38 -15.14
C VAL A 209 9.78 -49.20 -16.10
N GLN A 210 9.48 -49.43 -17.39
CA GLN A 210 9.32 -48.35 -18.37
C GLN A 210 8.13 -47.43 -18.05
N ASN A 211 7.00 -47.98 -17.60
CA ASN A 211 5.84 -47.18 -17.19
C ASN A 211 6.14 -46.37 -15.92
N ASN A 212 6.86 -46.94 -14.96
CA ASN A 212 7.32 -46.23 -13.77
C ASN A 212 8.33 -45.12 -14.11
N GLU A 213 9.28 -45.38 -15.00
CA GLU A 213 10.28 -44.40 -15.43
C GLU A 213 9.60 -43.22 -16.13
N ARG A 214 8.61 -43.47 -16.99
CA ARG A 214 7.77 -42.41 -17.59
C ARG A 214 7.04 -41.60 -16.52
N ALA A 215 6.37 -42.26 -15.57
CA ALA A 215 5.65 -41.58 -14.49
C ALA A 215 6.59 -40.72 -13.61
N ILE A 216 7.81 -41.19 -13.34
CA ILE A 216 8.83 -40.42 -12.60
C ILE A 216 9.25 -39.18 -13.40
N THR A 217 9.53 -39.33 -14.71
CA THR A 217 9.94 -38.19 -15.54
C THR A 217 8.85 -37.13 -15.71
N GLU A 218 7.58 -37.52 -15.75
CA GLU A 218 6.45 -36.59 -15.79
C GLU A 218 6.33 -35.81 -14.47
N ARG A 219 6.48 -36.49 -13.34
CA ARG A 219 6.49 -35.87 -12.01
C ARG A 219 7.67 -34.92 -11.80
N GLU A 220 8.86 -35.24 -12.32
CA GLU A 220 10.02 -34.33 -12.26
C GLU A 220 9.76 -33.02 -13.03
N LYS A 221 9.03 -33.08 -14.16
CA LYS A 221 8.63 -31.89 -14.91
C LYS A 221 7.64 -31.04 -14.12
N GLU A 222 6.64 -31.65 -13.48
CA GLU A 222 5.69 -30.95 -12.60
C GLU A 222 6.43 -30.21 -11.47
N ILE A 223 7.35 -30.92 -10.80
CA ILE A 223 8.19 -30.36 -9.73
C ILE A 223 8.99 -29.15 -10.25
N ASN A 224 9.57 -29.24 -11.44
CA ASN A 224 10.35 -28.16 -12.03
C ASN A 224 9.50 -26.92 -12.34
N GLU A 225 8.27 -27.07 -12.85
CA GLU A 225 7.38 -25.92 -13.08
C GLU A 225 6.97 -25.23 -11.77
N ILE A 226 6.69 -26.01 -10.71
CA ILE A 226 6.42 -25.43 -9.38
C ILE A 226 7.64 -24.66 -8.85
N VAL A 227 8.83 -25.23 -8.99
CA VAL A 227 10.09 -24.57 -8.57
C VAL A 227 10.31 -23.28 -9.36
N LYS A 228 10.01 -23.25 -10.66
CA LYS A 228 10.10 -22.06 -11.51
C LYS A 228 9.13 -20.96 -11.07
N SER A 229 7.89 -21.29 -10.73
CA SER A 229 6.95 -20.33 -10.13
C SER A 229 7.49 -19.80 -8.78
N LEU A 230 8.02 -20.68 -7.93
CA LEU A 230 8.60 -20.31 -6.64
C LEU A 230 9.79 -19.34 -6.79
N LEU A 231 10.67 -19.58 -7.76
CA LEU A 231 11.79 -18.69 -8.09
C LEU A 231 11.30 -17.35 -8.63
N GLY A 232 10.28 -17.34 -9.49
CA GLY A 232 9.67 -16.12 -10.01
C GLY A 232 9.10 -15.21 -8.92
N VAL A 233 8.55 -15.79 -7.84
CA VAL A 233 8.07 -15.04 -6.67
C VAL A 233 9.21 -14.63 -5.73
N ALA A 234 10.32 -15.35 -5.71
CA ALA A 234 11.50 -14.98 -4.91
C ALA A 234 12.14 -13.66 -5.37
N ASP A 235 12.15 -13.40 -6.67
CA ASP A 235 12.64 -12.12 -7.22
C ASP A 235 11.76 -10.95 -6.77
N ILE A 236 10.43 -11.10 -6.88
CA ILE A 236 9.45 -10.12 -6.38
C ILE A 236 9.69 -9.85 -4.88
N PHE A 237 9.89 -10.90 -4.10
CA PHE A 237 10.15 -10.79 -2.67
C PHE A 237 11.40 -9.96 -2.37
N LYS A 238 12.50 -10.19 -3.09
CA LYS A 238 13.76 -9.44 -2.90
C LYS A 238 13.57 -7.95 -3.19
N GLU A 239 12.82 -7.61 -4.23
CA GLU A 239 12.54 -6.23 -4.61
C GLU A 239 11.57 -5.52 -3.66
N LEU A 240 10.59 -6.23 -3.10
CA LEU A 240 9.71 -5.67 -2.07
C LEU A 240 10.43 -5.51 -0.73
N GLN A 241 11.36 -6.42 -0.42
CA GLN A 241 12.13 -6.38 0.82
C GLN A 241 13.00 -5.12 0.92
N THR A 242 13.65 -4.70 -0.17
CA THR A 242 14.42 -3.43 -0.16
C THR A 242 13.51 -2.23 0.09
N MET A 243 12.31 -2.22 -0.49
CA MET A 243 11.32 -1.16 -0.31
C MET A 243 10.80 -1.06 1.13
N VAL A 244 10.64 -2.19 1.83
CA VAL A 244 10.16 -2.25 3.22
C VAL A 244 11.27 -1.93 4.22
N ILE A 245 12.50 -2.39 3.99
CA ILE A 245 13.67 -2.14 4.86
C ILE A 245 14.06 -0.65 4.87
N ASP A 246 14.01 0.03 3.72
CA ASP A 246 14.36 1.45 3.60
C ASP A 246 13.45 2.41 4.40
N GLN A 247 12.33 1.93 4.94
CA GLN A 247 11.49 2.70 5.84
C GLN A 247 11.76 2.45 7.34
N GLY A 248 12.77 1.67 7.72
CA GLY A 248 13.15 1.48 9.12
C GLY A 248 12.17 0.63 9.94
N THR A 249 12.41 0.55 11.25
CA THR A 249 11.54 -0.19 12.19
C THR A 249 10.15 0.45 12.25
N VAL A 250 9.10 -0.36 12.42
CA VAL A 250 7.70 0.12 12.47
C VAL A 250 7.49 1.21 13.54
N LEU A 251 8.29 1.19 14.63
CA LEU A 251 8.25 2.20 15.69
C LEU A 251 8.78 3.58 15.24
N ASP A 252 9.87 3.62 14.47
CA ASP A 252 10.57 4.87 14.14
C ASP A 252 9.69 5.83 13.31
N ARG A 253 8.73 5.29 12.55
CA ARG A 253 7.89 6.08 11.63
C ARG A 253 6.87 6.97 12.33
N ILE A 254 6.27 6.49 13.43
CA ILE A 254 5.26 7.27 14.15
C ILE A 254 5.95 8.31 15.03
N ASP A 255 6.97 7.88 15.76
CA ASP A 255 7.72 8.75 16.67
C ASP A 255 8.41 9.88 15.89
N TYR A 256 9.07 9.58 14.76
CA TYR A 256 9.68 10.58 13.90
C TYR A 256 8.66 11.58 13.34
N ASN A 257 7.51 11.13 12.84
CA ASN A 257 6.50 12.03 12.28
C ASN A 257 5.87 12.92 13.38
N ILE A 258 5.69 12.41 14.60
CA ILE A 258 5.22 13.18 15.75
C ILE A 258 6.28 14.22 16.15
N GLU A 259 7.55 13.84 16.20
CA GLU A 259 8.66 14.74 16.51
C GLU A 259 8.77 15.86 15.47
N GLN A 260 8.71 15.54 14.17
CA GLN A 260 8.69 16.54 13.11
C GLN A 260 7.47 17.47 13.21
N THR A 261 6.31 16.94 13.57
CA THR A 261 5.10 17.75 13.80
C THR A 261 5.30 18.71 14.97
N ASN A 262 5.94 18.26 16.06
CA ASN A 262 6.25 19.09 17.21
C ASN A 262 7.22 20.24 16.84
N VAL A 263 8.26 19.94 16.07
CA VAL A 263 9.21 20.95 15.56
C VAL A 263 8.50 21.98 14.68
N HIS A 264 7.68 21.54 13.73
CA HIS A 264 6.91 22.45 12.88
C HIS A 264 5.90 23.29 13.66
N MET A 265 5.28 22.74 14.70
CA MET A 265 4.36 23.47 15.58
C MET A 265 5.09 24.56 16.37
N GLU A 266 6.30 24.29 16.87
CA GLU A 266 7.12 25.27 17.57
C GLU A 266 7.54 26.42 16.65
N GLU A 267 7.92 26.11 15.41
CA GLU A 267 8.27 27.11 14.40
C GLU A 267 7.06 27.96 14.00
N ALA A 268 5.91 27.33 13.73
CA ALA A 268 4.66 28.04 13.45
C ALA A 268 4.23 28.94 14.64
N HIS A 269 4.44 28.50 15.89
CA HIS A 269 4.18 29.32 17.05
C HIS A 269 5.09 30.57 17.09
N LYS A 270 6.38 30.43 16.77
CA LYS A 270 7.32 31.56 16.69
C LYS A 270 6.87 32.57 15.63
N GLU A 271 6.48 32.10 14.44
CA GLU A 271 5.97 32.95 13.36
C GLU A 271 4.67 33.68 13.77
N LEU A 272 3.72 33.00 14.43
CA LEU A 272 2.49 33.62 14.93
C LEU A 272 2.76 34.70 15.99
N VAL A 273 3.67 34.45 16.93
CA VAL A 273 4.08 35.44 17.94
C VAL A 273 4.74 36.64 17.26
N GLN A 274 5.59 36.41 16.27
CA GLN A 274 6.24 37.48 15.53
C GLN A 274 5.22 38.29 14.70
N GLY A 275 4.27 37.63 14.03
CA GLY A 275 3.16 38.25 13.33
C GLY A 275 2.29 39.12 14.25
N SER A 276 1.94 38.62 15.44
CA SER A 276 1.20 39.38 16.46
C SER A 276 1.96 40.62 16.93
N LYS A 277 3.30 40.52 17.10
CA LYS A 277 4.16 41.67 17.42
C LYS A 277 4.20 42.70 16.27
N TYR A 278 4.15 42.26 15.01
CA TYR A 278 4.05 43.18 13.87
C TYR A 278 2.66 43.85 13.81
N GLN A 279 1.58 43.09 14.02
CA GLN A 279 0.20 43.60 14.02
C GLN A 279 -0.03 44.65 15.11
N SER A 280 0.42 44.39 16.35
CA SER A 280 0.30 45.35 17.46
C SER A 280 1.04 46.67 17.19
N LYS A 281 2.19 46.62 16.53
CA LYS A 281 2.95 47.82 16.14
C LYS A 281 2.40 48.53 14.90
N ALA A 282 1.62 47.85 14.05
CA ALA A 282 1.03 48.45 12.86
C ALA A 282 0.05 49.57 13.22
N MET A 283 -0.73 49.42 14.30
CA MET A 283 -1.66 50.44 14.79
C MET A 283 -0.98 51.78 15.08
N GLY A 284 0.22 51.76 15.69
CA GLY A 284 0.99 52.97 15.94
C GLY A 284 1.48 53.65 14.67
N LYS A 285 1.85 52.88 13.65
CA LYS A 285 2.28 53.40 12.34
C LYS A 285 1.14 54.07 11.57
N TYR A 286 -0.07 53.49 11.61
CA TYR A 286 -1.25 54.11 10.97
C TYR A 286 -1.57 55.48 11.57
N CYS A 287 -1.45 55.65 12.88
CA CYS A 287 -1.64 56.94 13.55
C CYS A 287 -0.63 58.00 13.07
N ILE A 288 0.64 57.62 12.96
CA ILE A 288 1.70 58.53 12.46
C ILE A 288 1.44 58.92 11.00
N ILE A 289 1.04 57.98 10.14
CA ILE A 289 0.70 58.27 8.74
C ILE A 289 -0.49 59.23 8.67
N LEU A 290 -1.53 59.01 9.46
CA LEU A 290 -2.71 59.89 9.52
C LEU A 290 -2.32 61.31 9.95
N LEU A 291 -1.46 61.45 10.97
CA LEU A 291 -0.96 62.74 11.42
C LEU A 291 -0.18 63.48 10.32
N CYS A 292 0.71 62.79 9.60
CA CYS A 292 1.44 63.38 8.48
C CYS A 292 0.51 63.88 7.37
N VAL A 293 -0.53 63.11 7.02
CA VAL A 293 -1.55 63.51 6.03
C VAL A 293 -2.31 64.76 6.49
N PHE A 294 -2.68 64.82 7.77
CA PHE A 294 -3.36 65.98 8.35
C PHE A 294 -2.50 67.26 8.29
N VAL A 295 -1.22 67.17 8.66
CA VAL A 295 -0.28 68.30 8.58
C VAL A 295 -0.13 68.78 7.12
N PHE A 296 -0.01 67.86 6.18
CA PHE A 296 0.09 68.18 4.75
C PHE A 296 -1.16 68.91 4.24
N LEU A 297 -2.36 68.46 4.60
CA LEU A 297 -3.62 69.13 4.28
C LEU A 297 -3.67 70.57 4.84
N CYS A 298 -3.26 70.76 6.09
CA CYS A 298 -3.19 72.08 6.72
C CYS A 298 -2.24 73.02 5.96
N LEU A 299 -1.07 72.53 5.53
CA LEU A 299 -0.12 73.31 4.73
C LEU A 299 -0.71 73.71 3.36
N LEU A 300 -1.40 72.79 2.69
CA LEU A 300 -2.09 73.10 1.44
C LEU A 300 -3.13 74.20 1.62
N VAL A 301 -3.95 74.12 2.67
CA VAL A 301 -4.96 75.16 2.96
C VAL A 301 -4.30 76.52 3.23
N LEU A 302 -3.18 76.57 3.95
CA LEU A 302 -2.46 77.84 4.19
C LEU A 302 -1.88 78.43 2.90
N ILE A 303 -1.35 77.61 2.00
CA ILE A 303 -0.83 78.07 0.71
C ILE A 303 -1.97 78.61 -0.18
N PHE A 304 -3.10 77.90 -0.25
CA PHE A 304 -4.25 78.32 -1.07
C PHE A 304 -5.01 79.52 -0.48
N LYS A 305 -5.07 79.66 0.86
CA LYS A 305 -5.74 80.79 1.53
C LYS A 305 -4.93 82.08 1.48
N LYS A 306 -3.62 82.01 1.28
CA LYS A 306 -2.72 83.20 1.22
C LYS A 306 -2.71 83.86 -0.17
N LYS A 307 -3.68 83.53 -1.03
CA LYS A 307 -3.93 84.17 -2.33
C LYS A 307 -5.32 84.77 -2.30
#